data_AF-A0A7S2AF91-F1
#
_entry.id   AF-A0A7S2AF91-F1
#
_cell.length_a   1.000
_cell.length_b   1.000
_cell.length_c   1.000
_cell.angle_alpha   90.00
_cell.angle_beta   90.00
_cell.angle_gamma   90.00
#
_symmetry.space_group_name_H-M   'P 1'
#
loop_
_entity.id
_entity.type
_entity.pdbx_description
1 polymer ?
#
loop_
_entity_poly.entity_id
_entity_poly.type
_entity_poly.pdbx_seq_one_letter_code
_entity_poly.pdbx_strand_id
1 'polypeptide(L)'
;MKLAMMHGTTFRSLLQRCEVLSTAGTEVCSSVQLREAMNVILQIGNYINYGVKEPEGAVRGFAMESLESLACFRVGSTTALHILCLSIQRSKSNFMVELRESLGHIREAAREKTTALCASVEAYGREAAFVRRELGVMEADSVGEERLRTLADELDREDEQLRHELARASRLGHEMQLYLCVTSKDAALVPVELLFSKLAAFLDAVEATWWEVERRPAR
;
A
#
# COMPACT_ATOMS: atom_id res chain seq x y z
N MET A 1 21.18 28.87 -7.70
CA MET A 1 20.13 29.14 -8.70
C MET A 1 19.33 27.89 -9.10
N LYS A 2 19.94 26.70 -9.29
CA LYS A 2 19.22 25.46 -9.64
C LYS A 2 18.28 24.94 -8.53
N LEU A 3 18.68 25.01 -7.26
CA LEU A 3 17.88 24.59 -6.09
C LEU A 3 16.58 25.40 -5.96
N ALA A 4 16.69 26.74 -5.98
CA ALA A 4 15.56 27.66 -5.91
C ALA A 4 14.53 27.49 -7.05
N MET A 5 14.91 26.85 -8.17
CA MET A 5 14.00 26.59 -9.28
C MET A 5 13.39 25.18 -9.26
N MET A 6 13.98 24.23 -8.52
CA MET A 6 13.60 22.81 -8.56
C MET A 6 13.10 22.25 -7.22
N HIS A 7 13.23 22.98 -6.11
CA HIS A 7 12.77 22.49 -4.81
C HIS A 7 11.27 22.18 -4.84
N GLY A 8 10.43 23.08 -5.36
CA GLY A 8 8.99 22.87 -5.41
C GLY A 8 8.51 21.72 -6.31
N THR A 9 9.28 21.33 -7.34
CA THR A 9 8.97 20.10 -8.12
C THR A 9 9.40 18.85 -7.38
N THR A 10 10.58 18.89 -6.74
CA THR A 10 11.11 17.80 -5.92
C THR A 10 10.21 17.51 -4.72
N PHE A 11 9.85 18.57 -3.98
CA PHE A 11 8.92 18.52 -2.85
C PHE A 11 7.59 17.87 -3.25
N ARG A 12 6.92 18.37 -4.30
CA ARG A 12 5.64 17.80 -4.76
C ARG A 12 5.76 16.33 -5.15
N SER A 13 6.85 15.95 -5.83
CA SER A 13 7.07 14.56 -6.22
C SER A 13 7.27 13.65 -5.00
N LEU A 14 8.05 14.08 -4.01
CA LEU A 14 8.26 13.32 -2.77
C LEU A 14 6.98 13.23 -1.94
N LEU A 15 6.23 14.33 -1.83
CA LEU A 15 4.97 14.39 -1.11
C LEU A 15 3.96 13.40 -1.70
N GLN A 16 3.76 13.44 -3.02
CA GLN A 16 2.85 12.52 -3.71
C GLN A 16 3.21 11.05 -3.46
N ARG A 17 4.50 10.70 -3.46
CA ARG A 17 4.96 9.33 -3.20
C ARG A 17 4.66 8.89 -1.76
N CYS A 18 4.84 9.77 -0.77
CA CYS A 18 4.43 9.51 0.61
C CYS A 18 2.91 9.33 0.73
N GLU A 19 2.13 10.19 0.06
CA GLU A 19 0.67 10.13 0.06
C GLU A 19 0.15 8.82 -0.52
N VAL A 20 0.68 8.38 -1.67
CA VAL A 20 0.33 7.09 -2.31
C VAL A 20 0.49 5.92 -1.33
N LEU A 21 1.61 5.84 -0.61
CA LEU A 21 1.84 4.78 0.38
C LEU A 21 0.82 4.83 1.53
N SER A 22 0.56 6.03 2.05
CA SER A 22 -0.38 6.23 3.16
C SER A 22 -1.83 5.93 2.77
N THR A 23 -2.23 6.33 1.56
CA THR A 23 -3.57 6.11 1.01
C THR A 23 -3.77 4.64 0.72
N ALA A 24 -2.80 3.98 0.08
CA ALA A 24 -2.84 2.53 -0.14
C ALA A 24 -2.98 1.75 1.17
N GLY A 25 -2.25 2.12 2.24
CA GLY A 25 -2.41 1.49 3.55
C GLY A 25 -3.81 1.67 4.14
N THR A 26 -4.40 2.86 3.98
CA THR A 26 -5.76 3.17 4.45
C THR A 26 -6.82 2.40 3.65
N GLU A 27 -6.65 2.32 2.33
CA GLU A 27 -7.50 1.56 1.41
C GLU A 27 -7.59 0.08 1.82
N VAL A 28 -6.44 -0.56 2.09
CA VAL A 28 -6.41 -1.96 2.55
C VAL A 28 -7.20 -2.15 3.84
N CYS A 29 -6.95 -1.33 4.85
CA CYS A 29 -7.59 -1.47 6.16
C CYS A 29 -9.10 -1.15 6.13
N SER A 30 -9.53 -0.30 5.20
CA SER A 30 -10.93 0.16 5.10
C SER A 30 -11.78 -0.61 4.09
N SER A 31 -11.18 -1.26 3.09
CA SER A 31 -11.89 -1.95 2.00
C SER A 31 -12.81 -3.06 2.52
N VAL A 32 -14.12 -2.84 2.34
CA VAL A 32 -15.16 -3.82 2.66
C VAL A 32 -15.04 -5.02 1.71
N GLN A 33 -14.80 -4.75 0.43
CA GLN A 33 -14.70 -5.74 -0.62
C GLN A 33 -13.51 -6.67 -0.38
N LEU A 34 -12.35 -6.14 0.03
CA LEU A 34 -11.21 -6.97 0.39
C LEU A 34 -11.54 -7.90 1.56
N ARG A 35 -12.16 -7.38 2.62
CA ARG A 35 -12.60 -8.20 3.78
C ARG A 35 -13.58 -9.28 3.37
N GLU A 36 -14.55 -8.96 2.50
CA GLU A 36 -15.50 -9.95 1.98
C GLU A 36 -14.80 -11.06 1.19
N ALA A 37 -13.86 -10.71 0.31
CA ALA A 37 -13.05 -11.70 -0.42
C ALA A 37 -12.24 -12.58 0.55
N MET A 38 -11.55 -11.98 1.52
CA MET A 38 -10.79 -12.70 2.54
C MET A 38 -11.67 -13.67 3.34
N ASN A 39 -12.90 -13.27 3.69
CA ASN A 39 -13.84 -14.11 4.42
C ASN A 39 -14.30 -15.32 3.58
N VAL A 40 -14.63 -15.11 2.30
CA VAL A 40 -15.01 -16.23 1.41
C VAL A 40 -13.83 -17.18 1.23
N ILE A 41 -12.60 -16.65 1.11
CA ILE A 41 -11.38 -17.46 1.04
C ILE A 41 -11.20 -18.30 2.30
N LEU A 42 -11.38 -17.70 3.48
CA LEU A 42 -11.30 -18.42 4.76
C LEU A 42 -12.33 -19.55 4.84
N GLN A 43 -13.56 -19.31 4.38
CA GLN A 43 -14.62 -20.31 4.31
C GLN A 43 -14.27 -21.45 3.36
N ILE A 44 -13.75 -21.14 2.16
CA ILE A 44 -13.30 -22.12 1.17
C ILE A 44 -12.18 -22.99 1.79
N GLY A 45 -11.17 -22.37 2.40
CA GLY A 45 -10.05 -23.08 3.02
C GLY A 45 -10.49 -23.99 4.18
N ASN A 46 -11.35 -23.50 5.07
CA ASN A 46 -11.91 -24.30 6.15
C ASN A 46 -12.73 -25.48 5.64
N TYR A 47 -13.57 -25.26 4.62
CA TYR A 47 -14.35 -26.32 4.00
C TYR A 47 -13.47 -27.40 3.36
N ILE A 48 -12.41 -26.99 2.65
CA ILE A 48 -11.48 -27.92 2.01
C ILE A 48 -10.76 -28.77 3.06
N ASN A 49 -10.29 -28.15 4.15
CA ASN A 49 -9.46 -28.84 5.14
C ASN A 49 -10.27 -29.69 6.12
N TYR A 50 -11.50 -29.28 6.46
CA TYR A 50 -12.29 -29.89 7.54
C TYR A 50 -13.68 -30.37 7.12
N GLY A 51 -14.11 -30.07 5.89
CA GLY A 51 -15.46 -30.40 5.39
C GLY A 51 -16.56 -29.52 6.01
N VAL A 52 -17.79 -30.06 6.04
CA VAL A 52 -19.02 -29.37 6.50
C VAL A 52 -19.17 -29.34 8.04
N LYS A 53 -18.32 -30.05 8.79
CA LYS A 53 -18.45 -30.17 10.25
C LYS A 53 -17.75 -28.99 10.97
N GLU A 54 -18.44 -28.26 11.84
CA GLU A 54 -17.85 -27.25 12.76
C GLU A 54 -17.42 -27.90 14.11
N PRO A 55 -16.47 -27.34 14.92
CA PRO A 55 -15.27 -26.58 14.57
C PRO A 55 -14.09 -26.82 15.56
N GLU A 56 -13.73 -28.05 15.94
CA GLU A 56 -12.53 -28.22 16.81
C GLU A 56 -11.20 -27.87 16.10
N GLY A 57 -11.20 -27.67 14.77
CA GLY A 57 -10.01 -27.33 13.98
C GLY A 57 -10.15 -26.13 13.02
N ALA A 58 -11.31 -25.48 12.93
CA ALA A 58 -11.52 -24.40 11.96
C ALA A 58 -10.64 -23.19 12.28
N VAL A 59 -9.92 -22.66 11.28
CA VAL A 59 -9.05 -21.50 11.47
C VAL A 59 -9.85 -20.20 11.36
N ARG A 60 -9.44 -19.18 12.12
CA ARG A 60 -10.07 -17.84 12.15
C ARG A 60 -9.34 -16.81 11.29
N GLY A 61 -8.27 -17.22 10.62
CA GLY A 61 -7.46 -16.38 9.76
C GLY A 61 -6.39 -17.22 9.05
N PHE A 62 -5.72 -16.62 8.09
CA PHE A 62 -4.59 -17.21 7.37
C PHE A 62 -3.55 -16.11 7.13
N ALA A 63 -2.30 -16.52 6.98
CA ALA A 63 -1.20 -15.61 6.68
C ALA A 63 -1.30 -15.13 5.22
N MET A 64 -0.87 -13.89 4.94
CA MET A 64 -0.92 -13.29 3.61
C MET A 64 -0.19 -14.15 2.55
N GLU A 65 0.86 -14.86 2.95
CA GLU A 65 1.63 -15.79 2.12
C GLU A 65 0.77 -16.93 1.56
N SER A 66 -0.32 -17.29 2.25
CA SER A 66 -1.25 -18.32 1.80
C SER A 66 -2.05 -17.90 0.57
N LEU A 67 -2.12 -16.61 0.23
CA LEU A 67 -2.90 -16.14 -0.92
C LEU A 67 -2.31 -16.54 -2.25
N GLU A 68 -0.98 -16.58 -2.36
CA GLU A 68 -0.31 -17.13 -3.55
C GLU A 68 -0.61 -18.63 -3.69
N SER A 69 -0.57 -19.37 -2.57
CA SER A 69 -0.91 -20.80 -2.56
C SER A 69 -2.38 -21.06 -2.92
N LEU A 70 -3.29 -20.18 -2.47
CA LEU A 70 -4.70 -20.25 -2.81
C LEU A 70 -4.94 -20.05 -4.31
N ALA A 71 -4.25 -19.11 -4.95
CA ALA A 71 -4.37 -18.87 -6.37
C ALA A 71 -4.06 -20.13 -7.20
N CYS A 72 -3.11 -20.94 -6.73
CA CYS A 72 -2.72 -22.19 -7.37
C CYS A 72 -3.58 -23.40 -6.98
N PHE A 73 -4.37 -23.31 -5.90
CA PHE A 73 -5.13 -24.44 -5.38
C PHE A 73 -6.31 -24.82 -6.31
N ARG A 74 -6.50 -26.12 -6.54
CA ARG A 74 -7.57 -26.66 -7.40
C ARG A 74 -8.43 -27.68 -6.66
N VAL A 75 -9.74 -27.61 -6.91
CA VAL A 75 -10.72 -28.63 -6.56
C VAL A 75 -11.25 -29.22 -7.88
N GLY A 76 -10.74 -30.40 -8.24
CA GLY A 76 -11.03 -31.02 -9.53
C GLY A 76 -10.55 -30.14 -10.71
N SER A 77 -11.47 -29.79 -11.61
CA SER A 77 -11.17 -28.93 -12.76
C SER A 77 -11.18 -27.43 -12.43
N THR A 78 -11.56 -27.01 -11.22
CA THR A 78 -11.82 -25.61 -10.87
C THR A 78 -10.79 -25.09 -9.86
N THR A 79 -10.34 -23.84 -9.98
CA THR A 79 -9.41 -23.25 -8.98
C THR A 79 -10.16 -22.65 -7.79
N ALA A 80 -9.50 -22.46 -6.65
CA ALA A 80 -10.10 -21.77 -5.51
C ALA A 80 -10.54 -20.33 -5.87
N LEU A 81 -9.81 -19.64 -6.75
CA LEU A 81 -10.21 -18.33 -7.27
C LEU A 81 -11.50 -18.39 -8.10
N HIS A 82 -11.70 -19.43 -8.91
CA HIS A 82 -12.96 -19.60 -9.62
C HIS A 82 -14.13 -19.79 -8.66
N ILE A 83 -13.94 -20.59 -7.59
CA ILE A 83 -14.95 -20.79 -6.55
C ILE A 83 -15.24 -19.49 -5.81
N LEU A 84 -14.21 -18.68 -5.51
CA LEU A 84 -14.34 -17.35 -4.92
C LEU A 84 -15.19 -16.44 -5.81
N CYS A 85 -14.81 -16.27 -7.08
CA CYS A 85 -15.51 -15.42 -8.03
C CYS A 85 -16.98 -15.86 -8.21
N LEU A 86 -17.22 -17.17 -8.39
CA LEU A 86 -18.59 -17.71 -8.50
C LEU A 86 -19.41 -17.48 -7.24
N SER A 87 -18.82 -17.63 -6.06
CA SER A 87 -19.52 -17.43 -4.78
C SER A 87 -19.96 -15.98 -4.60
N ILE A 88 -19.13 -15.03 -5.00
CA ILE A 88 -19.41 -13.61 -4.86
C ILE A 88 -20.34 -13.10 -5.97
N GLN A 89 -20.10 -13.49 -7.23
CA GLN A 89 -20.88 -13.02 -8.38
C GLN A 89 -22.37 -13.42 -8.28
N ARG A 90 -22.68 -14.52 -7.59
CA ARG A 90 -24.06 -14.94 -7.30
C ARG A 90 -24.87 -13.91 -6.51
N SER A 91 -24.20 -13.07 -5.71
CA SER A 91 -24.85 -12.08 -4.86
C SER A 91 -24.50 -10.63 -5.22
N LYS A 92 -23.35 -10.38 -5.86
CA LYS A 92 -22.86 -9.04 -6.20
C LYS A 92 -22.15 -9.00 -7.55
N SER A 93 -22.86 -8.56 -8.59
CA SER A 93 -22.29 -8.43 -9.95
C SER A 93 -21.23 -7.32 -10.07
N ASN A 94 -21.34 -6.26 -9.27
CA ASN A 94 -20.44 -5.09 -9.35
C ASN A 94 -19.20 -5.21 -8.45
N PHE A 95 -19.06 -6.33 -7.74
CA PHE A 95 -18.03 -6.50 -6.71
C PHE A 95 -16.61 -6.20 -7.22
N MET A 96 -16.26 -6.64 -8.42
CA MET A 96 -14.90 -6.42 -8.94
C MET A 96 -14.61 -4.95 -9.24
N VAL A 97 -15.61 -4.19 -9.69
CA VAL A 97 -15.46 -2.74 -9.92
C VAL A 97 -15.25 -2.04 -8.58
N GLU A 98 -16.10 -2.34 -7.59
CA GLU A 98 -16.00 -1.77 -6.24
C GLU A 98 -14.68 -2.14 -5.54
N LEU A 99 -14.21 -3.39 -5.71
CA LEU A 99 -12.94 -3.85 -5.15
C LEU A 99 -11.78 -3.03 -5.72
N ARG A 100 -11.76 -2.82 -7.04
CA ARG A 100 -10.73 -2.03 -7.71
C ARG A 100 -10.76 -0.57 -7.29
N GLU A 101 -11.95 0.02 -7.15
CA GLU A 101 -12.12 1.39 -6.68
C GLU A 101 -11.66 1.55 -5.23
N SER A 102 -11.93 0.55 -4.37
CA SER A 102 -11.53 0.58 -2.96
C SER A 102 -10.03 0.39 -2.71
N LEU A 103 -9.26 -0.01 -3.73
CA LEU A 103 -7.84 -0.38 -3.65
C LEU A 103 -7.00 0.26 -4.79
N GLY A 104 -7.38 1.49 -5.17
CA GLY A 104 -6.85 2.16 -6.36
C GLY A 104 -5.34 2.39 -6.36
N HIS A 105 -4.73 2.58 -5.18
CA HIS A 105 -3.31 2.95 -5.06
C HIS A 105 -2.37 1.77 -4.85
N ILE A 106 -2.88 0.54 -4.68
CA ILE A 106 -2.07 -0.64 -4.36
C ILE A 106 -1.00 -0.92 -5.42
N ARG A 107 -1.37 -0.83 -6.71
CA ARG A 107 -0.42 -1.11 -7.81
C ARG A 107 0.68 -0.06 -7.93
N GLU A 108 0.39 1.18 -7.57
CA GLU A 108 1.39 2.26 -7.54
C GLU A 108 2.30 2.12 -6.33
N ALA A 109 1.72 1.91 -5.15
CA ALA A 109 2.44 1.68 -3.90
C ALA A 109 3.38 0.46 -3.96
N ALA A 110 2.99 -0.60 -4.69
CA ALA A 110 3.82 -1.79 -4.93
C ALA A 110 5.12 -1.51 -5.69
N ARG A 111 5.19 -0.42 -6.46
CA ARG A 111 6.37 -0.05 -7.25
C ARG A 111 7.33 0.87 -6.49
N GLU A 112 6.90 1.40 -5.37
CA GLU A 112 7.71 2.30 -4.54
C GLU A 112 8.84 1.51 -3.83
N LYS A 113 9.99 2.16 -3.68
CA LYS A 113 11.10 1.65 -2.89
C LYS A 113 11.23 2.53 -1.67
N THR A 114 10.67 2.11 -0.55
CA THR A 114 10.56 2.96 0.65
C THR A 114 11.93 3.40 1.16
N THR A 115 12.95 2.56 1.05
CA THR A 115 14.35 2.91 1.37
C THR A 115 14.88 4.06 0.52
N ALA A 116 14.58 4.09 -0.78
CA ALA A 116 14.98 5.17 -1.67
C ALA A 116 14.19 6.46 -1.40
N LEU A 117 12.89 6.34 -1.09
CA LEU A 117 12.05 7.47 -0.68
C LEU A 117 12.58 8.13 0.60
N CYS A 118 12.89 7.34 1.64
CA CYS A 118 13.51 7.83 2.87
C CYS A 118 14.80 8.59 2.58
N ALA A 119 15.69 8.00 1.78
CA ALA A 119 16.96 8.64 1.42
C ALA A 119 16.77 9.95 0.66
N SER A 120 15.75 10.05 -0.21
CA SER A 120 15.40 11.29 -0.92
C SER A 120 14.85 12.37 0.02
N VAL A 121 13.98 12.02 0.97
CA VAL A 121 13.46 12.97 1.97
C VAL A 121 14.60 13.47 2.87
N GLU A 122 15.49 12.59 3.31
CA GLU A 122 16.67 13.00 4.07
C GLU A 122 17.63 13.89 3.26
N ALA A 123 17.81 13.62 1.97
CA ALA A 123 18.62 14.45 1.10
C ALA A 123 18.02 15.85 0.96
N TYR A 124 16.70 15.93 0.77
CA TYR A 124 15.97 17.20 0.75
C TYR A 124 16.18 17.99 2.05
N GLY A 125 16.03 17.35 3.21
CA GLY A 125 16.26 18.00 4.50
C GLY A 125 17.70 18.47 4.73
N ARG A 126 18.70 17.74 4.19
CA ARG A 126 20.10 18.20 4.22
C ARG A 126 20.31 19.46 3.37
N GLU A 127 19.64 19.56 2.23
CA GLU A 127 19.68 20.74 1.37
C GLU A 127 19.01 21.95 2.04
N ALA A 128 17.85 21.76 2.66
CA ALA A 128 17.16 22.78 3.46
C ALA A 128 18.07 23.31 4.58
N ALA A 129 18.65 22.40 5.37
CA ALA A 129 19.58 22.75 6.44
C ALA A 129 20.85 23.45 5.94
N PHE A 130 21.32 23.14 4.73
CA PHE A 130 22.44 23.84 4.11
C PHE A 130 22.06 25.30 3.81
N VAL A 131 20.93 25.55 3.16
CA VAL A 131 20.45 26.91 2.85
C VAL A 131 20.26 27.74 4.11
N ARG A 132 19.70 27.14 5.18
CA ARG A 132 19.55 27.80 6.48
C ARG A 132 20.89 28.19 7.11
N ARG A 133 21.92 27.34 6.99
CA ARG A 133 23.27 27.66 7.49
C ARG A 133 23.92 28.78 6.70
N GLU A 134 23.80 28.76 5.37
CA GLU A 134 24.32 29.82 4.50
C GLU A 134 23.72 31.18 4.87
N LEU A 135 22.41 31.23 5.15
CA LEU A 135 21.77 32.45 5.66
C LEU A 135 22.37 32.94 6.97
N GLY A 136 22.74 32.04 7.88
CA GLY A 136 23.32 32.39 9.19
C GLY A 136 24.74 32.95 9.13
N VAL A 137 25.47 32.71 8.04
CA VAL A 137 26.83 33.25 7.83
C VAL A 137 26.86 34.46 6.90
N MET A 138 25.72 34.85 6.32
CA MET A 138 25.63 36.04 5.47
C MET A 138 25.77 37.33 6.29
N GLU A 139 26.43 38.32 5.70
CA GLU A 139 26.49 39.66 6.25
C GLU A 139 25.08 40.28 6.29
N ALA A 140 24.77 40.95 7.40
CA ALA A 140 23.52 41.66 7.57
C ALA A 140 23.39 42.77 6.51
N ASP A 141 22.17 42.94 5.98
CA ASP A 141 21.80 43.88 4.92
C ASP A 141 22.45 43.59 3.56
N SER A 142 22.95 42.38 3.34
CA SER A 142 23.51 41.97 2.05
C SER A 142 22.42 41.83 0.98
N VAL A 143 22.79 42.14 -0.27
CA VAL A 143 21.90 42.05 -1.43
C VAL A 143 21.52 40.59 -1.68
N GLY A 144 20.37 40.18 -1.18
CA GLY A 144 19.84 38.82 -1.34
C GLY A 144 19.50 38.09 -0.03
N GLU A 145 19.81 38.69 1.13
CA GLU A 145 19.50 38.12 2.45
C GLU A 145 18.00 37.81 2.60
N GLU A 146 17.13 38.77 2.24
CA GLU A 146 15.68 38.59 2.32
C GLU A 146 15.20 37.43 1.43
N ARG A 147 15.71 37.32 0.20
CA ARG A 147 15.35 36.23 -0.73
C ARG A 147 15.83 34.88 -0.20
N LEU A 148 17.04 34.81 0.35
CA LEU A 148 17.56 33.58 0.93
C LEU A 148 16.80 33.19 2.19
N ARG A 149 16.38 34.16 3.01
CA ARG A 149 15.52 33.95 4.18
C ARG A 149 14.17 33.37 3.78
N THR A 150 13.50 33.96 2.79
CA THR A 150 12.24 33.42 2.28
C THR A 150 12.41 31.98 1.80
N LEU A 151 13.45 31.70 1.00
CA LEU A 151 13.73 30.35 0.53
C LEU A 151 14.02 29.38 1.69
N ALA A 152 14.83 29.77 2.68
CA ALA A 152 15.13 28.93 3.83
C ALA A 152 13.86 28.57 4.64
N ASP A 153 12.98 29.55 4.85
CA ASP A 153 11.71 29.34 5.54
C ASP A 153 10.76 28.45 4.74
N GLU A 154 10.75 28.55 3.41
CA GLU A 154 9.98 27.65 2.53
C GLU A 154 10.52 26.22 2.59
N LEU A 155 11.83 26.03 2.42
CA LEU A 155 12.46 24.70 2.45
C LEU A 155 12.29 24.00 3.81
N ASP A 156 12.35 24.73 4.92
CA ASP A 156 12.14 24.13 6.25
C ASP A 156 10.70 23.67 6.46
N ARG A 157 9.71 24.43 5.97
CA ARG A 157 8.30 24.00 6.00
C ARG A 157 8.09 22.77 5.11
N GLU A 158 8.67 22.77 3.91
CA GLU A 158 8.62 21.64 2.99
C GLU A 158 9.29 20.38 3.59
N ASP A 159 10.45 20.49 4.25
CA ASP A 159 11.13 19.38 4.94
C ASP A 159 10.28 18.83 6.10
N GLU A 160 9.73 19.70 6.94
CA GLU A 160 8.87 19.30 8.06
C GLU A 160 7.64 18.52 7.56
N GLN A 161 6.99 19.01 6.51
CA GLN A 161 5.84 18.33 5.91
C GLN A 161 6.22 16.97 5.30
N LEU A 162 7.35 16.88 4.59
CA LEU A 162 7.81 15.60 4.02
C LEU A 162 8.10 14.56 5.10
N ARG A 163 8.76 14.97 6.20
CA ARG A 163 9.03 14.08 7.34
C ARG A 163 7.74 13.62 8.01
N HIS A 164 6.77 14.52 8.17
CA HIS A 164 5.46 14.18 8.71
C HIS A 164 4.76 13.13 7.85
N GLU A 165 4.64 13.35 6.55
CA GLU A 165 3.96 12.40 5.65
C GLU A 165 4.71 11.07 5.51
N LEU A 166 6.05 11.08 5.50
CA LEU A 166 6.83 9.85 5.50
C LEU A 166 6.61 9.03 6.78
N ALA A 167 6.57 9.69 7.94
CA ALA A 167 6.30 9.03 9.22
C ALA A 167 4.86 8.48 9.27
N ARG A 168 3.89 9.22 8.72
CA ARG A 168 2.50 8.77 8.58
C ARG A 168 2.39 7.55 7.66
N ALA A 169 3.01 7.58 6.49
CA ALA A 169 3.05 6.44 5.56
C ALA A 169 3.67 5.20 6.20
N SER A 170 4.78 5.37 6.93
CA SER A 170 5.45 4.27 7.64
C SER A 170 4.56 3.63 8.72
N ARG A 171 3.86 4.46 9.50
CA ARG A 171 2.94 4.01 10.54
C ARG A 171 1.74 3.24 9.98
N LEU A 172 1.09 3.80 8.94
CA LEU A 172 -0.03 3.13 8.28
C LEU A 172 0.40 1.83 7.61
N GLY A 173 1.61 1.79 7.04
CA GLY A 173 2.20 0.56 6.52
C GLY A 173 2.38 -0.50 7.60
N HIS A 174 2.84 -0.10 8.79
CA HIS A 174 2.97 -0.99 9.94
C HIS A 174 1.61 -1.50 10.45
N GLU A 175 0.63 -0.60 10.62
CA GLU A 175 -0.73 -0.96 11.04
C GLU A 175 -1.40 -1.92 10.05
N MET A 176 -1.24 -1.68 8.75
CA MET A 176 -1.71 -2.57 7.68
C MET A 176 -1.05 -3.95 7.76
N GLN A 177 0.25 -4.02 8.03
CA GLN A 177 0.94 -5.29 8.20
C GLN A 177 0.39 -6.05 9.41
N LEU A 178 0.19 -5.40 10.55
CA LEU A 178 -0.46 -6.03 11.71
C LEU A 178 -1.88 -6.49 11.42
N TYR A 179 -2.60 -5.77 10.55
CA TYR A 179 -3.96 -6.09 10.16
C TYR A 179 -4.03 -7.34 9.26
N LEU A 180 -3.13 -7.46 8.27
CA LEU A 180 -3.15 -8.54 7.27
C LEU A 180 -2.28 -9.73 7.63
N CYS A 181 -1.12 -9.49 8.23
CA CYS A 181 -0.20 -10.54 8.63
C CYS A 181 -0.59 -10.98 10.03
N VAL A 182 -1.21 -12.16 10.14
CA VAL A 182 -1.21 -12.94 11.39
C VAL A 182 0.21 -13.44 11.64
N THR A 183 1.18 -12.54 11.74
CA THR A 183 2.55 -12.90 12.08
C THR A 183 2.57 -13.27 13.55
N SER A 184 3.14 -14.45 13.84
CA SER A 184 3.64 -14.77 15.17
C SER A 184 4.46 -13.59 15.69
N LYS A 185 4.31 -13.25 16.97
CA LYS A 185 4.87 -12.05 17.63
C LYS A 185 6.37 -11.77 17.39
N ASP A 186 7.12 -12.75 16.87
CA ASP A 186 8.57 -12.71 16.67
C ASP A 186 9.03 -12.58 15.20
N ALA A 187 8.11 -12.50 14.22
CA ALA A 187 8.51 -12.35 12.82
C ALA A 187 8.90 -10.90 12.50
N ALA A 188 10.06 -10.71 11.88
CA ALA A 188 10.47 -9.42 11.36
C ALA A 188 9.45 -8.94 10.31
N LEU A 189 9.02 -7.68 10.44
CA LEU A 189 8.13 -7.05 9.49
C LEU A 189 8.81 -6.96 8.12
N VAL A 190 8.04 -7.29 7.09
CA VAL A 190 8.50 -7.19 5.70
C VAL A 190 8.45 -5.73 5.24
N PRO A 191 9.27 -5.32 4.26
CA PRO A 191 9.08 -4.04 3.59
C PRO A 191 7.64 -3.90 3.06
N VAL A 192 7.03 -2.74 3.29
CA VAL A 192 5.60 -2.51 2.99
C VAL A 192 5.29 -2.66 1.49
N GLU A 193 6.25 -2.29 0.65
CA GLU A 193 6.19 -2.45 -0.82
C GLU A 193 6.05 -3.92 -1.25
N LEU A 194 6.60 -4.87 -0.48
CA LEU A 194 6.43 -6.29 -0.77
C LEU A 194 5.02 -6.77 -0.46
N LEU A 195 4.41 -6.26 0.63
CA LEU A 195 3.03 -6.56 0.95
C LEU A 195 2.09 -5.99 -0.13
N PHE A 196 2.30 -4.75 -0.56
CA PHE A 196 1.56 -4.18 -1.68
C PHE A 196 1.75 -4.97 -2.97
N SER A 197 2.96 -5.47 -3.25
CA SER A 197 3.23 -6.32 -4.41
C SER A 197 2.44 -7.63 -4.38
N LYS A 198 2.37 -8.29 -3.22
CA LYS A 198 1.57 -9.51 -3.04
C LYS A 198 0.08 -9.24 -3.20
N LEU A 199 -0.42 -8.15 -2.64
CA LEU A 199 -1.81 -7.74 -2.81
C LEU A 199 -2.12 -7.42 -4.27
N ALA A 200 -1.26 -6.67 -4.97
CA ALA A 200 -1.43 -6.36 -6.38
C ALA A 200 -1.52 -7.63 -7.24
N ALA A 201 -0.61 -8.60 -7.02
CA ALA A 201 -0.63 -9.87 -7.73
C ALA A 201 -1.92 -10.68 -7.45
N PHE A 202 -2.38 -10.70 -6.20
CA PHE A 202 -3.64 -11.32 -5.83
C PHE A 202 -4.83 -10.65 -6.52
N LEU A 203 -4.90 -9.31 -6.53
CA LEU A 203 -5.96 -8.55 -7.19
C LEU A 203 -5.97 -8.80 -8.69
N ASP A 204 -4.81 -8.84 -9.35
CA ASP A 204 -4.69 -9.15 -10.78
C ASP A 204 -5.21 -10.57 -11.09
N ALA A 205 -4.90 -11.54 -10.24
CA ALA A 205 -5.37 -12.92 -10.39
C ALA A 205 -6.89 -13.05 -10.18
N VAL A 206 -7.45 -12.36 -9.18
CA VAL A 206 -8.90 -12.30 -8.93
C VAL A 206 -9.62 -11.61 -10.09
N GLU A 207 -9.11 -10.47 -10.55
CA GLU A 207 -9.70 -9.71 -11.67
C GLU A 207 -9.71 -10.54 -12.96
N ALA A 208 -8.58 -11.18 -13.30
CA ALA A 208 -8.52 -12.08 -14.45
C ALA A 208 -9.55 -13.22 -14.35
N THR A 209 -9.63 -13.87 -13.19
CA THR A 209 -10.57 -14.98 -12.96
C THR A 209 -12.02 -14.51 -12.99
N TRP A 210 -12.31 -13.32 -12.46
CA TRP A 210 -13.66 -12.73 -12.45
C TRP A 210 -14.20 -12.59 -13.88
N TRP A 211 -13.40 -12.02 -14.78
CA TRP A 211 -13.80 -11.83 -16.17
C TRP A 211 -13.85 -13.15 -16.96
N GLU A 212 -13.05 -14.15 -16.60
CA GLU A 212 -13.18 -15.51 -17.16
C GLU A 212 -14.52 -16.15 -16.78
N VAL A 213 -14.90 -16.07 -15.51
CA VAL A 213 -16.17 -16.60 -14.99
C VAL A 213 -17.36 -15.86 -15.61
N GLU A 214 -17.31 -14.53 -15.73
CA GLU A 214 -18.41 -13.76 -16.32
C GLU A 214 -18.62 -14.06 -17.81
N ARG A 215 -17.54 -14.30 -18.56
CA ARG A 215 -17.62 -14.70 -19.99
C ARG A 215 -18.09 -16.14 -20.18
N ARG A 216 -17.94 -16.98 -19.17
CA ARG A 216 -18.33 -18.40 -19.18
C ARG A 216 -19.08 -18.74 -17.88
N PRO A 217 -20.29 -18.17 -17.67
CA PRO A 217 -21.05 -18.48 -16.47
C PRO A 217 -21.27 -19.99 -16.45
N ALA A 218 -20.91 -20.64 -15.34
CA ALA A 218 -21.06 -22.07 -15.18
C ALA A 218 -22.49 -22.48 -15.58
N ARG A 219 -22.61 -23.39 -16.54
CA ARG A 219 -23.90 -23.97 -16.97
C ARG A 219 -24.50 -24.81 -15.86
#